data_AF-A0A945U7R0-F1
#
_entry.id   AF-A0A945U7R0-F1
#
_cell.length_a   1.000
_cell.length_b   1.000
_cell.length_c   1.000
_cell.angle_alpha   90.00
_cell.angle_beta   90.00
_cell.angle_gamma   90.00
#
_symmetry.space_group_name_H-M   'P 1'
#
loop_
_entity.id
_entity.type
_entity.pdbx_description
1 polymer ?
#
loop_
_entity_poly.entity_id
_entity_poly.type
_entity_poly.pdbx_seq_one_letter_code
_entity_poly.pdbx_strand_id
1 'polypeptide(L)'
;MLAFAKDITENQPTTAKESENDELKQYMEYQRKLNSERLVYHALDYAKTHLHLYIQKTEGNEKKLADYTQNAFPLSHRFADAETLMLLLRKLVNGHSASNNWYRMNAYYYALVYDSLKRFVKIYNQLIVESPDKAKEYGVSEGIEVDFDDWAYLYFPDLDFHIGQALDYKHYPFAKRNKAIEEEVNNKMQAGSSREEALNSLKADYELDDTGIKFLLGKPISSEDKELFFTSVENPIYEALSEEGDGSWGEEGESLLDHSYYMGSHLKVWEWRTREEVEAETESVMKELGKTPLN
;
A
#
# COMPACT_ATOMS: atom_id res chain seq x y z
N MET A 1 -15.14 0.05 8.87
CA MET A 1 -13.93 0.67 8.31
C MET A 1 -12.79 -0.32 8.43
N LEU A 2 -12.00 -0.49 7.38
CA LEU A 2 -10.79 -1.30 7.48
C LEU A 2 -9.73 -0.52 8.26
N ALA A 3 -9.06 -1.18 9.20
CA ALA A 3 -7.98 -0.57 9.97
C ALA A 3 -6.67 -0.61 9.17
N PHE A 4 -6.09 0.57 8.97
CA PHE A 4 -4.75 0.79 8.41
C PHE A 4 -3.78 1.24 9.51
N ALA A 5 -2.52 1.52 9.17
CA ALA A 5 -1.52 2.07 10.11
C ALA A 5 -1.85 3.51 10.56
N LYS A 6 -2.62 4.25 9.76
CA LYS A 6 -3.17 5.58 10.10
C LYS A 6 -4.66 5.61 9.81
N ASP A 7 -5.36 6.57 10.42
CA ASP A 7 -6.78 6.80 10.13
C ASP A 7 -6.95 7.30 8.68
N ILE A 8 -7.58 6.49 7.84
CA ILE A 8 -7.86 6.83 6.44
C ILE A 8 -9.09 7.73 6.27
N THR A 9 -9.83 7.99 7.35
CA THR A 9 -10.98 8.91 7.38
C THR A 9 -10.56 10.35 7.70
N GLU A 10 -9.34 10.54 8.19
CA GLU A 10 -8.74 11.86 8.38
C GLU A 10 -8.32 12.46 7.03
N ASN A 11 -9.08 13.45 6.57
CA ASN A 11 -8.86 14.12 5.27
C ASN A 11 -8.18 15.48 5.42
N GLN A 12 -7.94 15.94 6.65
CA GLN A 12 -7.23 17.17 6.96
C GLN A 12 -6.08 16.87 7.93
N PRO A 13 -5.14 15.96 7.58
CA PRO A 13 -4.03 15.65 8.46
C PRO A 13 -3.19 16.91 8.72
N THR A 14 -2.71 17.07 9.95
CA THR A 14 -1.86 18.17 10.40
C THR A 14 -0.60 17.62 11.06
N THR A 15 0.51 18.35 10.94
CA THR A 15 1.74 18.08 11.71
C THR A 15 2.27 19.35 12.38
N ALA A 16 2.96 19.20 13.52
CA ALA A 16 3.44 20.31 14.33
C ALA A 16 4.53 21.16 13.63
N LYS A 17 5.29 20.57 12.70
CA LYS A 17 6.47 21.20 12.06
C LYS A 17 6.20 21.79 10.67
N GLU A 18 4.94 21.84 10.21
CA GLU A 18 4.61 22.36 8.87
C GLU A 18 5.03 23.83 8.66
N SER A 19 5.01 24.66 9.70
CA SER A 19 5.40 26.07 9.59
C SER A 19 6.91 26.28 9.49
N GLU A 20 7.70 25.25 9.80
CA GLU A 20 9.16 25.33 9.88
C GLU A 20 9.86 24.76 8.64
N ASN A 21 9.13 24.01 7.81
CA ASN A 21 9.67 23.33 6.63
C ASN A 21 8.71 23.44 5.43
N ASP A 22 9.10 24.23 4.42
CA ASP A 22 8.30 24.45 3.21
C ASP A 22 8.06 23.18 2.38
N GLU A 23 9.01 22.24 2.37
CA GLU A 23 8.85 20.94 1.69
C GLU A 23 7.81 20.07 2.39
N LEU A 24 7.87 20.02 3.73
CA LEU A 24 6.86 19.34 4.55
C LEU A 24 5.49 19.98 4.33
N LYS A 25 5.41 21.32 4.29
CA LYS A 25 4.16 22.02 4.02
C LYS A 25 3.56 21.64 2.66
N GLN A 26 4.34 21.65 1.59
CA GLN A 26 3.89 21.24 0.26
C GLN A 26 3.43 19.77 0.24
N TYR A 27 4.17 18.90 0.93
CA TYR A 27 3.80 17.51 1.08
C TYR A 27 2.47 17.33 1.82
N MET A 28 2.24 18.08 2.91
CA MET A 28 0.97 18.04 3.63
C MET A 28 -0.19 18.64 2.84
N GLU A 29 0.06 19.67 2.03
CA GLU A 29 -0.92 20.17 1.05
C GLU A 29 -1.28 19.10 0.00
N TYR A 30 -0.31 18.27 -0.43
CA TYR A 30 -0.59 17.10 -1.27
C TYR A 30 -1.44 16.06 -0.52
N GLN A 31 -1.09 15.69 0.72
CA GLN A 31 -1.86 14.73 1.51
C GLN A 31 -3.31 15.18 1.72
N ARG A 32 -3.54 16.48 1.98
CA ARG A 32 -4.89 17.07 2.15
C ARG A 32 -5.75 17.07 0.88
N LYS A 33 -5.16 16.84 -0.29
CA LYS A 33 -5.89 16.70 -1.57
C LYS A 33 -6.30 15.26 -1.86
N LEU A 34 -5.87 14.29 -1.03
CA LEU A 34 -6.23 12.88 -1.17
C LEU A 34 -7.38 12.53 -0.25
N ASN A 35 -8.28 11.67 -0.73
CA ASN A 35 -9.31 11.05 0.09
C ASN A 35 -9.04 9.54 0.17
N SER A 36 -8.32 9.15 1.22
CA SER A 36 -7.86 7.77 1.44
C SER A 36 -9.03 6.78 1.62
N GLU A 37 -10.10 7.18 2.31
CA GLU A 37 -11.32 6.37 2.43
C GLU A 37 -11.94 6.04 1.07
N ARG A 38 -12.09 7.06 0.21
CA ARG A 38 -12.63 6.90 -1.15
C ARG A 38 -11.69 6.11 -2.05
N LEU A 39 -10.38 6.32 -1.92
CA LEU A 39 -9.37 5.55 -2.64
C LEU A 39 -9.52 4.05 -2.36
N VAL A 40 -9.56 3.67 -1.07
CA VAL A 40 -9.72 2.27 -0.65
C VAL A 40 -11.07 1.71 -1.12
N TYR A 41 -12.15 2.46 -0.95
CA TYR A 41 -13.48 2.04 -1.38
C TYR A 41 -13.51 1.69 -2.87
N HIS A 42 -13.05 2.59 -3.73
CA HIS A 42 -13.11 2.40 -5.18
C HIS A 42 -12.13 1.36 -5.68
N ALA A 43 -10.96 1.23 -5.05
CA ALA A 43 -10.01 0.16 -5.38
C ALA A 43 -10.62 -1.22 -5.14
N LEU A 44 -11.25 -1.42 -3.98
CA LEU A 44 -11.91 -2.68 -3.62
C LEU A 44 -13.13 -2.97 -4.49
N ASP A 45 -13.97 -1.96 -4.74
CA ASP A 45 -15.14 -2.13 -5.60
C ASP A 45 -14.74 -2.43 -7.05
N TYR A 46 -13.73 -1.73 -7.59
CA TYR A 46 -13.19 -1.99 -8.91
C TYR A 46 -12.67 -3.43 -9.04
N ALA A 47 -11.82 -3.86 -8.09
CA ALA A 47 -11.27 -5.21 -8.08
C ALA A 47 -12.36 -6.29 -8.02
N LYS A 48 -13.34 -6.14 -7.11
CA LYS A 48 -14.49 -7.04 -6.97
C LYS A 48 -15.32 -7.09 -8.24
N THR A 49 -15.72 -5.94 -8.78
CA THR A 49 -16.57 -5.84 -9.97
C THR A 49 -15.88 -6.44 -11.19
N HIS A 50 -14.60 -6.15 -11.39
CA HIS A 50 -13.85 -6.68 -12.55
C HIS A 50 -13.58 -8.18 -12.43
N LEU A 51 -13.25 -8.68 -11.24
CA LEU A 51 -13.12 -10.13 -11.05
C LEU A 51 -14.44 -10.84 -11.31
N HIS A 52 -15.58 -10.30 -10.85
CA HIS A 52 -16.89 -10.88 -11.09
C HIS A 52 -17.23 -10.94 -12.59
N LEU A 53 -17.00 -9.84 -13.31
CA LEU A 53 -17.21 -9.78 -14.76
C LEU A 53 -16.34 -10.79 -15.51
N TYR A 54 -15.08 -10.96 -15.09
CA TYR A 54 -14.18 -11.93 -15.71
C TYR A 54 -14.61 -13.38 -15.44
N ILE A 55 -15.03 -13.71 -14.21
CA ILE A 55 -15.60 -15.03 -13.88
C ILE A 55 -16.81 -15.35 -14.78
N GLN A 56 -17.69 -14.38 -15.01
CA GLN A 56 -18.84 -14.56 -15.89
C GLN A 56 -18.45 -14.74 -17.36
N LYS A 57 -17.50 -13.92 -17.85
CA LYS A 57 -17.07 -13.92 -19.26
C LYS A 57 -16.25 -15.14 -19.65
N THR A 58 -15.58 -15.80 -18.71
CA THR A 58 -14.75 -16.96 -19.04
C THR A 58 -15.54 -18.24 -19.24
N GLU A 59 -16.83 -18.30 -18.86
CA GLU A 59 -17.73 -19.46 -19.07
C GLU A 59 -17.08 -20.81 -18.67
N GLY A 60 -16.31 -20.83 -17.58
CA GLY A 60 -15.60 -22.04 -17.13
C GLY A 60 -14.24 -22.29 -17.79
N ASN A 61 -13.72 -21.36 -18.61
CA ASN A 61 -12.34 -21.40 -19.10
C ASN A 61 -11.36 -21.05 -17.97
N GLU A 62 -10.93 -22.07 -17.24
CA GLU A 62 -10.03 -21.95 -16.09
C GLU A 62 -8.71 -21.28 -16.45
N LYS A 63 -8.14 -21.56 -17.64
CA LYS A 63 -6.86 -20.97 -18.05
C LYS A 63 -6.95 -19.45 -18.21
N LYS A 64 -7.97 -18.95 -18.91
CA LYS A 64 -8.18 -17.50 -19.07
C LYS A 64 -8.44 -16.81 -17.73
N LEU A 65 -9.13 -17.49 -16.81
CA LEU A 65 -9.39 -16.96 -15.47
C LEU A 65 -8.12 -16.95 -14.61
N ALA A 66 -7.27 -17.96 -14.71
CA ALA A 66 -5.97 -18.00 -14.05
C ALA A 66 -5.04 -16.89 -14.58
N ASP A 67 -4.95 -16.73 -15.91
CA ASP A 67 -4.16 -15.68 -16.55
C ASP A 67 -4.63 -14.29 -16.10
N TYR A 68 -5.94 -14.05 -16.05
CA TYR A 68 -6.48 -12.79 -15.53
C TYR A 68 -6.12 -12.59 -14.05
N THR A 69 -6.33 -13.62 -13.21
CA THR A 69 -6.10 -13.55 -11.77
C THR A 69 -4.63 -13.25 -11.46
N GLN A 70 -3.69 -13.90 -12.14
CA GLN A 70 -2.26 -13.66 -11.97
C GLN A 70 -1.86 -12.23 -12.33
N ASN A 71 -2.43 -11.66 -13.39
CA ASN A 71 -2.13 -10.29 -13.80
C ASN A 71 -2.82 -9.23 -12.93
N ALA A 72 -4.04 -9.52 -12.48
CA ALA A 72 -4.85 -8.61 -11.69
C ALA A 72 -4.44 -8.59 -10.21
N PHE A 73 -3.92 -9.71 -9.70
CA PHE A 73 -3.61 -9.94 -8.30
C PHE A 73 -2.25 -10.65 -8.14
N PRO A 74 -1.13 -10.01 -8.52
CA PRO A 74 0.19 -10.63 -8.58
C PRO A 74 0.69 -11.17 -7.23
N LEU A 75 0.22 -10.64 -6.11
CA LEU A 75 0.52 -11.20 -4.78
C LEU A 75 -0.52 -12.24 -4.39
N SER A 76 -1.80 -11.93 -4.61
CA SER A 76 -2.90 -12.68 -4.01
C SER A 76 -3.25 -13.98 -4.73
N HIS A 77 -2.93 -14.08 -6.02
CA HIS A 77 -3.11 -15.32 -6.78
C HIS A 77 -2.25 -16.48 -6.25
N ARG A 78 -1.24 -16.19 -5.42
CA ARG A 78 -0.31 -17.18 -4.85
C ARG A 78 -0.95 -18.02 -3.74
N PHE A 79 -1.98 -17.51 -3.07
CA PHE A 79 -2.61 -18.17 -1.93
C PHE A 79 -4.11 -18.44 -2.11
N ALA A 80 -4.74 -17.83 -3.12
CA ALA A 80 -6.18 -17.92 -3.35
C ALA A 80 -6.51 -17.98 -4.85
N ASP A 81 -7.55 -18.77 -5.18
CA ASP A 81 -8.17 -18.79 -6.50
C ASP A 81 -9.20 -17.67 -6.68
N ALA A 82 -9.77 -17.56 -7.87
CA ALA A 82 -10.73 -16.50 -8.20
C ALA A 82 -11.98 -16.49 -7.29
N GLU A 83 -12.47 -17.67 -6.88
CA GLU A 83 -13.63 -17.78 -5.98
C GLU A 83 -13.30 -17.31 -4.57
N THR A 84 -12.15 -17.73 -4.06
CA THR A 84 -11.64 -17.31 -2.75
C THR A 84 -11.35 -15.81 -2.74
N LEU A 85 -10.70 -15.28 -3.78
CA LEU A 85 -10.46 -13.83 -3.91
C LEU A 85 -11.78 -13.05 -3.97
N MET A 86 -12.79 -13.55 -4.68
CA MET A 86 -14.13 -12.94 -4.70
C MET A 86 -14.75 -12.89 -3.30
N LEU A 87 -14.64 -13.97 -2.52
CA LEU A 87 -15.12 -14.02 -1.14
C LEU A 87 -14.41 -13.00 -0.25
N LEU A 88 -13.08 -12.94 -0.31
CA LEU A 88 -12.27 -12.01 0.47
C LEU A 88 -12.57 -10.55 0.09
N LEU A 89 -12.69 -10.23 -1.21
CA LEU A 89 -13.07 -8.89 -1.69
C LEU A 89 -14.45 -8.46 -1.19
N ARG A 90 -15.42 -9.39 -1.12
CA ARG A 90 -16.75 -9.09 -0.54
C ARG A 90 -16.63 -8.75 0.94
N LYS A 91 -15.83 -9.49 1.70
CA LYS A 91 -15.57 -9.21 3.12
C LYS A 91 -14.88 -7.84 3.29
N LEU A 92 -13.87 -7.53 2.46
CA LEU A 92 -13.19 -6.23 2.47
C LEU A 92 -14.14 -5.07 2.17
N VAL A 93 -14.95 -5.15 1.11
CA VAL A 93 -15.92 -4.10 0.77
C VAL A 93 -16.94 -3.89 1.89
N ASN A 94 -17.46 -4.98 2.46
CA ASN A 94 -18.42 -4.91 3.57
C ASN A 94 -17.78 -4.35 4.84
N GLY A 95 -16.57 -4.78 5.18
CA GLY A 95 -15.80 -4.30 6.33
C GLY A 95 -15.42 -2.83 6.19
N HIS A 96 -15.01 -2.40 4.99
CA HIS A 96 -14.72 -0.99 4.70
C HIS A 96 -15.96 -0.11 4.88
N SER A 97 -17.10 -0.54 4.34
CA SER A 97 -18.38 0.19 4.37
C SER A 97 -19.06 0.23 5.75
N ALA A 98 -18.56 -0.50 6.75
CA ALA A 98 -19.13 -0.52 8.09
C ALA A 98 -18.63 0.67 8.92
N SER A 99 -19.32 1.81 8.86
CA SER A 99 -18.88 3.08 9.49
C SER A 99 -18.66 3.03 11.02
N ASN A 100 -19.31 2.09 11.72
CA ASN A 100 -19.31 2.04 13.19
C ASN A 100 -18.42 0.93 13.77
N ASN A 101 -17.59 0.28 12.96
CA ASN A 101 -16.76 -0.85 13.37
C ASN A 101 -15.38 -0.74 12.71
N TRP A 102 -14.32 -1.10 13.42
CA TRP A 102 -12.99 -1.25 12.82
C TRP A 102 -12.68 -2.73 12.60
N TYR A 103 -12.06 -3.02 11.45
CA TYR A 103 -11.69 -4.37 11.07
C TYR A 103 -10.19 -4.45 10.79
N ARG A 104 -9.47 -5.14 11.66
CA ARG A 104 -8.05 -5.45 11.46
C ARG A 104 -7.91 -6.54 10.40
N MET A 105 -7.00 -6.28 9.48
CA MET A 105 -6.62 -7.19 8.39
C MET A 105 -5.42 -8.04 8.81
N ASN A 106 -5.33 -9.23 8.24
CA ASN A 106 -4.14 -10.09 8.32
C ASN A 106 -3.31 -9.97 7.04
N ALA A 107 -2.17 -10.67 6.95
CA ALA A 107 -1.25 -10.54 5.82
C ALA A 107 -1.89 -10.86 4.45
N TYR A 108 -2.80 -11.84 4.40
CA TYR A 108 -3.52 -12.19 3.17
C TYR A 108 -4.44 -11.06 2.70
N TYR A 109 -5.16 -10.44 3.64
CA TYR A 109 -5.99 -9.28 3.35
C TYR A 109 -5.18 -8.06 2.94
N TYR A 110 -4.05 -7.78 3.61
CA TYR A 110 -3.16 -6.69 3.21
C TYR A 110 -2.60 -6.90 1.80
N ALA A 111 -2.16 -8.11 1.45
CA ALA A 111 -1.71 -8.41 0.09
C ALA A 111 -2.80 -8.17 -0.97
N LEU A 112 -4.06 -8.54 -0.67
CA LEU A 112 -5.20 -8.32 -1.56
C LEU A 112 -5.58 -6.85 -1.69
N VAL A 113 -5.53 -6.10 -0.60
CA VAL A 113 -5.73 -4.64 -0.61
C VAL A 113 -4.62 -3.96 -1.41
N TYR A 114 -3.36 -4.38 -1.23
CA TYR A 114 -2.20 -3.86 -1.97
C TYR A 114 -2.38 -4.07 -3.49
N ASP A 115 -2.69 -5.29 -3.93
CA ASP A 115 -2.96 -5.60 -5.34
C ASP A 115 -4.10 -4.72 -5.90
N SER A 116 -5.19 -4.58 -5.13
CA SER A 116 -6.38 -3.82 -5.52
C SER A 116 -6.08 -2.33 -5.68
N LEU A 117 -5.38 -1.74 -4.70
CA LEU A 117 -4.98 -0.33 -4.71
C LEU A 117 -4.00 -0.03 -5.83
N LYS A 118 -2.92 -0.80 -5.95
CA LYS A 118 -1.88 -0.57 -6.95
C LYS A 118 -2.46 -0.57 -8.36
N ARG A 119 -3.35 -1.52 -8.64
CA ARG A 119 -4.03 -1.60 -9.93
C ARG A 119 -4.99 -0.43 -10.14
N PHE A 120 -5.80 -0.09 -9.14
CA PHE A 120 -6.78 0.99 -9.25
C PHE A 120 -6.12 2.37 -9.40
N VAL A 121 -5.07 2.67 -8.63
CA VAL A 121 -4.32 3.92 -8.74
C VAL A 121 -3.80 4.15 -10.15
N LYS A 122 -3.23 3.11 -10.79
CA LYS A 122 -2.78 3.20 -12.18
C LYS A 122 -3.91 3.62 -13.12
N ILE A 123 -5.10 3.06 -12.96
CA ILE A 123 -6.28 3.37 -13.78
C ILE A 123 -6.82 4.76 -13.46
N TYR A 124 -6.88 5.11 -12.18
CA TYR A 124 -7.37 6.41 -11.72
C TYR A 124 -6.49 7.54 -12.21
N ASN A 125 -5.16 7.42 -12.10
CA ASN A 125 -4.23 8.43 -12.60
C ASN A 125 -4.31 8.59 -14.12
N GLN A 126 -4.48 7.48 -14.86
CA GLN A 126 -4.76 7.57 -16.30
C GLN A 126 -6.08 8.30 -16.57
N LEU A 127 -7.12 8.06 -15.78
CA LEU A 127 -8.42 8.72 -15.90
C LEU A 127 -8.34 10.22 -15.61
N ILE A 128 -7.49 10.66 -14.67
CA ILE A 128 -7.26 12.09 -14.39
C ILE A 128 -6.81 12.81 -15.67
N VAL A 129 -5.91 12.20 -16.44
CA VAL A 129 -5.39 12.77 -17.68
C VAL A 129 -6.42 12.69 -18.81
N GLU A 130 -7.05 11.53 -18.99
CA GLU A 130 -7.92 11.26 -20.14
C GLU A 130 -9.33 11.86 -20.00
N SER A 131 -9.86 11.96 -18.79
CA SER A 131 -11.22 12.43 -18.52
C SER A 131 -11.34 12.99 -17.09
N PRO A 132 -10.82 14.21 -16.82
CA PRO A 132 -10.82 14.82 -15.49
C PRO A 132 -12.21 14.88 -14.84
N ASP A 133 -13.26 15.16 -15.61
CA ASP A 133 -14.64 15.21 -15.10
C ASP A 133 -15.09 13.86 -14.53
N LYS A 134 -14.74 12.75 -15.19
CA LYS A 134 -15.03 11.39 -14.70
C LYS A 134 -14.17 11.06 -13.49
N ALA A 135 -12.90 11.44 -13.49
CA ALA A 135 -12.03 11.23 -12.32
C ALA A 135 -12.58 11.96 -11.08
N LYS A 136 -13.17 13.14 -11.26
CA LYS A 136 -13.81 13.90 -10.18
C LYS A 136 -15.01 13.18 -9.56
N GLU A 137 -15.76 12.38 -10.33
CA GLU A 137 -16.90 11.59 -9.81
C GLU A 137 -16.47 10.55 -8.77
N TYR A 138 -15.23 10.06 -8.84
CA TYR A 138 -14.70 9.15 -7.84
C TYR A 138 -14.47 9.86 -6.50
N GLY A 139 -14.11 11.15 -6.50
CA GLY A 139 -13.80 11.90 -5.29
C GLY A 139 -12.59 11.32 -4.52
N VAL A 140 -11.62 10.77 -5.24
CA VAL A 140 -10.40 10.16 -4.69
C VAL A 140 -9.31 11.21 -4.47
N SER A 141 -9.22 12.20 -5.35
CA SER A 141 -8.33 13.35 -5.17
C SER A 141 -8.92 14.63 -5.77
N GLU A 142 -8.34 15.78 -5.40
CA GLU A 142 -8.66 17.09 -5.99
C GLU A 142 -8.00 17.30 -7.37
N GLY A 143 -8.12 16.32 -8.26
CA GLY A 143 -7.58 16.38 -9.63
C GLY A 143 -6.08 16.17 -9.73
N ILE A 144 -5.46 15.62 -8.68
CA ILE A 144 -4.04 15.29 -8.65
C ILE A 144 -3.82 13.77 -8.72
N GLU A 145 -2.72 13.35 -9.32
CA GLU A 145 -2.33 11.93 -9.33
C GLU A 145 -2.08 11.42 -7.92
N VAL A 146 -2.53 10.20 -7.65
CA VAL A 146 -2.23 9.49 -6.41
C VAL A 146 -0.90 8.77 -6.59
N ASP A 147 0.07 9.07 -5.74
CA ASP A 147 1.25 8.23 -5.60
C ASP A 147 0.94 7.04 -4.69
N PHE A 148 0.87 5.86 -5.31
CA PHE A 148 0.60 4.63 -4.59
C PHE A 148 1.73 4.26 -3.62
N ASP A 149 2.99 4.53 -3.96
CA ASP A 149 4.11 4.07 -3.15
C ASP A 149 4.24 4.91 -1.87
N ASP A 150 4.01 6.21 -1.99
CA ASP A 150 3.83 7.14 -0.87
C ASP A 150 2.64 6.76 0.02
N TRP A 151 1.48 6.52 -0.59
CA TRP A 151 0.29 6.09 0.15
C TRP A 151 0.53 4.77 0.89
N ALA A 152 1.17 3.80 0.22
CA ALA A 152 1.47 2.50 0.81
C ALA A 152 2.43 2.65 2.00
N TYR A 153 3.43 3.54 1.90
CA TYR A 153 4.34 3.84 3.00
C TYR A 153 3.61 4.38 4.24
N LEU A 154 2.64 5.28 4.06
CA LEU A 154 1.95 5.91 5.19
C LEU A 154 0.91 5.01 5.86
N TYR A 155 0.22 4.18 5.09
CA TYR A 155 -0.99 3.51 5.56
C TYR A 155 -0.85 1.99 5.74
N PHE A 156 0.12 1.32 5.14
CA PHE A 156 0.39 -0.09 5.49
C PHE A 156 1.24 -0.17 6.75
N PRO A 157 0.95 -1.11 7.68
CA PRO A 157 1.79 -1.31 8.86
C PRO A 157 3.17 -1.86 8.51
N ASP A 158 3.21 -2.74 7.51
CA ASP A 158 4.40 -3.38 6.95
C ASP A 158 4.09 -3.87 5.53
N LEU A 159 5.14 -4.32 4.83
CA LEU A 159 5.01 -5.04 3.56
C LEU A 159 5.73 -6.40 3.64
N ASP A 160 5.66 -7.08 4.79
CA ASP A 160 6.41 -8.31 5.06
C ASP A 160 6.01 -9.44 4.09
N PHE A 161 4.81 -9.40 3.51
CA PHE A 161 4.38 -10.29 2.43
C PHE A 161 5.20 -10.17 1.12
N HIS A 162 6.07 -9.16 1.02
CA HIS A 162 7.07 -9.02 -0.06
C HIS A 162 8.46 -9.55 0.33
N ILE A 163 8.67 -10.15 1.51
CA ILE A 163 9.96 -10.73 1.88
C ILE A 163 10.39 -11.77 0.82
N GLY A 164 11.66 -11.68 0.38
CA GLY A 164 12.19 -12.46 -0.74
C GLY A 164 11.84 -11.91 -2.12
N GLN A 165 11.18 -10.74 -2.21
CA GLN A 165 10.94 -10.01 -3.45
C GLN A 165 11.59 -8.63 -3.39
N ALA A 166 12.06 -8.15 -4.53
CA ALA A 166 12.58 -6.79 -4.63
C ALA A 166 11.41 -5.79 -4.54
N LEU A 167 11.43 -4.96 -3.50
CA LEU A 167 10.63 -3.74 -3.44
C LEU A 167 11.40 -2.61 -4.14
N ASP A 168 10.66 -1.67 -4.72
CA ASP A 168 11.26 -0.45 -5.26
C ASP A 168 11.85 0.40 -4.13
N TYR A 169 12.84 1.25 -4.45
CA TYR A 169 13.53 2.13 -3.50
C TYR A 169 12.58 3.09 -2.78
N LYS A 170 11.39 3.37 -3.36
CA LYS A 170 10.36 4.25 -2.77
C LYS A 170 9.76 3.71 -1.48
N HIS A 171 9.87 2.40 -1.23
CA HIS A 171 9.44 1.79 0.03
C HIS A 171 10.58 1.66 1.03
N TYR A 172 11.54 2.59 1.06
CA TYR A 172 12.84 2.42 1.72
C TYR A 172 12.79 1.78 3.12
N PRO A 173 11.93 2.20 4.06
CA PRO A 173 11.86 1.56 5.38
C PRO A 173 11.42 0.10 5.32
N PHE A 174 10.38 -0.22 4.54
CA PHE A 174 9.90 -1.59 4.35
C PHE A 174 10.87 -2.44 3.53
N ALA A 175 11.51 -1.87 2.50
CA ALA A 175 12.52 -2.54 1.71
C ALA A 175 13.75 -2.90 2.57
N LYS A 176 14.20 -1.99 3.43
CA LYS A 176 15.30 -2.23 4.38
C LYS A 176 14.93 -3.32 5.38
N ARG A 177 13.73 -3.26 5.97
CA ARG A 177 13.22 -4.28 6.89
C ARG A 177 13.14 -5.65 6.21
N ASN A 178 12.48 -5.74 5.05
CA ASN A 178 12.31 -6.99 4.32
C ASN A 178 13.66 -7.61 3.94
N LYS A 179 14.62 -6.78 3.52
CA LYS A 179 15.98 -7.23 3.21
C LYS A 179 16.70 -7.77 4.45
N ALA A 180 16.63 -7.09 5.58
CA ALA A 180 17.23 -7.55 6.83
C ALA A 180 16.64 -8.90 7.28
N ILE A 181 15.31 -9.04 7.21
CA ILE A 181 14.64 -10.30 7.55
C ILE A 181 15.05 -11.41 6.58
N GLU A 182 15.07 -11.15 5.26
CA GLU A 182 15.47 -12.16 4.27
C GLU A 182 16.94 -12.57 4.43
N GLU A 183 17.84 -11.64 4.76
CA GLU A 183 19.25 -11.93 5.06
C GLU A 183 19.38 -12.84 6.30
N GLU A 184 18.67 -12.54 7.38
CA GLU A 184 18.66 -13.37 8.59
C GLU A 184 18.04 -14.76 8.35
N VAL A 185 16.95 -14.84 7.56
CA VAL A 185 16.38 -16.12 7.13
C VAL A 185 17.42 -16.93 6.36
N ASN A 186 18.13 -16.31 5.42
CA ASN A 186 19.17 -16.97 4.64
C ASN A 186 20.36 -17.43 5.49
N ASN A 187 20.80 -16.62 6.46
CA ASN A 187 21.87 -16.99 7.40
C ASN A 187 21.48 -18.23 8.22
N LYS A 188 20.25 -18.29 8.75
CA LYS A 188 19.76 -19.45 9.49
C LYS A 188 19.59 -20.68 8.61
N MET A 189 19.15 -20.51 7.36
CA MET A 189 19.07 -21.61 6.39
C MET A 189 20.46 -22.16 6.03
N GLN A 190 21.47 -21.29 5.89
CA GLN A 190 22.87 -21.72 5.69
C GLN A 190 23.42 -22.46 6.91
N ALA A 191 22.94 -22.15 8.12
CA ALA A 191 23.26 -22.87 9.35
C ALA A 191 22.52 -24.22 9.51
N GLY A 192 21.63 -24.58 8.56
CA GLY A 192 20.97 -25.89 8.51
C GLY A 192 19.49 -25.89 8.89
N SER A 193 18.89 -24.75 9.25
CA SER A 193 17.45 -24.65 9.52
C SER A 193 16.63 -24.69 8.24
N SER A 194 15.41 -25.22 8.31
CA SER A 194 14.41 -25.03 7.25
C SER A 194 13.93 -23.57 7.19
N ARG A 195 13.34 -23.15 6.07
CA ARG A 195 12.77 -21.78 5.93
C ARG A 195 11.68 -21.51 6.97
N GLU A 196 10.87 -22.51 7.30
CA GLU A 196 9.82 -22.40 8.32
C GLU A 196 10.41 -22.22 9.72
N GLU A 197 11.42 -22.99 10.10
CA GLU A 197 12.11 -22.82 11.39
C GLU A 197 12.81 -21.46 11.48
N ALA A 198 13.45 -21.02 10.39
CA ALA A 198 14.11 -19.73 10.32
C ALA A 198 13.12 -18.58 10.56
N LEU A 199 12.01 -18.54 9.81
CA LEU A 199 10.95 -17.52 9.96
C LEU A 199 10.33 -17.54 11.36
N ASN A 200 10.00 -18.73 11.89
CA ASN A 200 9.43 -18.85 13.24
C ASN A 200 10.40 -18.37 14.33
N SER A 201 11.70 -18.59 14.16
CA SER A 201 12.70 -18.10 15.12
C SER A 201 12.86 -16.58 15.12
N LEU A 202 12.52 -15.92 14.01
CA LEU A 202 12.58 -14.46 13.85
C LEU A 202 11.27 -13.75 14.23
N LYS A 203 10.24 -14.52 14.59
CA LYS A 203 8.90 -14.00 14.85
C LYS A 203 8.87 -12.94 15.94
N ALA A 204 9.56 -13.17 17.05
CA ALA A 204 9.61 -12.22 18.17
C ALA A 204 10.49 -11.00 17.85
N ASP A 205 11.67 -11.24 17.27
CA ASP A 205 12.67 -10.19 17.01
C ASP A 205 12.18 -9.14 16.01
N TYR A 206 11.39 -9.58 15.02
CA TYR A 206 10.84 -8.72 13.99
C TYR A 206 9.34 -8.50 14.12
N GLU A 207 8.67 -9.04 15.13
CA GLU A 207 7.21 -8.97 15.30
C GLU A 207 6.43 -9.51 14.09
N LEU A 208 6.90 -10.61 13.48
CA LEU A 208 6.22 -11.22 12.33
C LEU A 208 4.87 -11.82 12.74
N ASP A 209 3.82 -11.51 11.97
CA ASP A 209 2.52 -12.11 12.17
C ASP A 209 2.48 -13.57 11.68
N ASP A 210 1.70 -14.42 12.36
CA ASP A 210 1.55 -15.84 11.98
C ASP A 210 1.02 -16.00 10.54
N THR A 211 0.09 -15.14 10.12
CA THR A 211 -0.41 -15.17 8.74
C THR A 211 0.63 -14.68 7.75
N GLY A 212 1.52 -13.75 8.15
CA GLY A 212 2.67 -13.33 7.36
C GLY A 212 3.63 -14.50 7.12
N ILE A 213 3.97 -15.28 8.16
CA ILE A 213 4.81 -16.47 8.02
C ILE A 213 4.13 -17.51 7.11
N LYS A 214 2.83 -17.79 7.30
CA LYS A 214 2.10 -18.71 6.42
C LYS A 214 2.13 -18.26 4.96
N PHE A 215 1.93 -16.97 4.71
CA PHE A 215 2.00 -16.37 3.37
C PHE A 215 3.37 -16.60 2.72
N LEU A 216 4.45 -16.30 3.45
CA LEU A 216 5.82 -16.45 2.96
C LEU A 216 6.22 -17.90 2.69
N LEU A 217 5.59 -18.84 3.39
CA LEU A 217 5.75 -20.27 3.15
C LEU A 217 4.85 -20.80 2.02
N GLY A 218 4.02 -19.96 1.41
CA GLY A 218 3.08 -20.36 0.36
C GLY A 218 2.01 -21.33 0.87
N LYS A 219 1.68 -21.28 2.17
CA LYS A 219 0.63 -22.12 2.74
C LYS A 219 -0.73 -21.64 2.22
N PRO A 220 -1.67 -22.56 1.94
CA PRO A 220 -3.02 -22.17 1.52
C PRO A 220 -3.73 -21.42 2.66
N ILE A 221 -4.57 -20.46 2.28
CA ILE A 221 -5.35 -19.69 3.25
C ILE A 221 -6.37 -20.59 3.98
N SER A 222 -6.33 -20.59 5.32
CA SER A 222 -7.26 -21.39 6.15
C SER A 222 -8.64 -20.73 6.26
N SER A 223 -9.60 -21.40 6.89
CA SER A 223 -10.93 -20.82 7.15
C SER A 223 -10.86 -19.64 8.13
N GLU A 224 -10.00 -19.74 9.15
CA GLU A 224 -9.77 -18.68 10.14
C GLU A 224 -9.07 -17.48 9.50
N ASP A 225 -8.11 -17.73 8.61
CA ASP A 225 -7.39 -16.68 7.89
C ASP A 225 -8.31 -15.89 6.92
N LYS A 226 -9.51 -16.41 6.60
CA LYS A 226 -10.53 -15.72 5.79
C LYS A 226 -11.40 -14.76 6.60
N GLU A 227 -11.22 -14.62 7.91
CA GLU A 227 -12.01 -13.71 8.72
C GLU A 227 -11.29 -12.38 8.97
N LEU A 228 -12.07 -11.29 8.99
CA LEU A 228 -11.58 -9.98 9.44
C LEU A 228 -11.72 -9.90 10.96
N PHE A 229 -10.71 -9.38 11.64
CA PHE A 229 -10.72 -9.28 13.10
C PHE A 229 -11.44 -8.00 13.52
N PHE A 230 -12.53 -8.14 14.25
CA PHE A 230 -13.28 -7.02 14.79
C PHE A 230 -12.49 -6.33 15.92
N THR A 231 -12.41 -5.00 15.88
CA THR A 231 -11.92 -4.16 16.99
C THR A 231 -12.90 -3.04 17.30
N SER A 232 -12.93 -2.60 18.56
CA SER A 232 -13.91 -1.64 19.08
C SER A 232 -13.63 -0.22 18.61
N VAL A 233 -14.69 0.55 18.35
CA VAL A 233 -14.64 2.01 18.12
C VAL A 233 -14.37 2.78 19.43
N GLU A 234 -14.65 2.16 20.58
CA GLU A 234 -14.51 2.80 21.90
C GLU A 234 -13.04 2.92 22.36
N ASN A 235 -12.11 2.26 21.66
CA ASN A 235 -10.66 2.41 21.85
C ASN A 235 -10.05 2.88 20.52
N PRO A 236 -9.59 4.14 20.40
CA PRO A 236 -8.95 4.61 19.18
C PRO A 236 -7.65 3.83 18.97
N ILE A 237 -7.64 2.92 17.99
CA ILE A 237 -6.45 2.14 17.62
C ILE A 237 -5.26 3.02 17.16
N TYR A 238 -5.50 4.32 17.00
CA TYR A 238 -4.56 5.34 16.52
C TYR A 238 -4.06 6.28 17.62
N GLU A 239 -4.58 6.19 18.85
CA GLU A 239 -4.23 7.13 19.94
C GLU A 239 -2.72 7.16 20.21
N ALA A 240 -2.08 5.99 20.20
CA ALA A 240 -0.64 5.84 20.38
C ALA A 240 0.22 6.51 19.27
N LEU A 241 -0.37 6.89 18.12
CA LEU A 241 0.36 7.59 17.06
C LEU A 241 0.51 9.09 17.33
N SER A 242 -0.43 9.65 18.11
CA SER A 242 -0.48 11.06 18.47
C SER A 242 0.20 11.40 19.79
N GLU A 243 0.51 10.40 20.61
CA GLU A 243 1.26 10.58 21.85
C GLU A 243 2.74 10.91 21.56
N GLU A 244 3.29 11.91 22.27
CA GLU A 244 4.71 12.24 22.21
C GLU A 244 5.50 11.12 22.89
N GLY A 245 6.40 10.46 22.14
CA GLY A 245 7.14 9.31 22.65
C GLY A 245 8.33 9.69 23.54
N ASP A 246 8.48 9.00 24.67
CA ASP A 246 9.75 8.89 25.39
C ASP A 246 10.67 7.95 24.59
N GLY A 247 11.44 8.54 23.67
CA GLY A 247 12.54 7.98 22.87
C GLY A 247 12.73 6.46 22.79
N SER A 248 12.42 5.90 21.61
CA SER A 248 13.09 4.69 21.09
C SER A 248 13.14 4.65 19.55
N TRP A 249 12.21 5.32 18.85
CA TRP A 249 12.13 5.32 17.39
C TRP A 249 11.72 6.68 16.76
N GLY A 250 11.52 7.72 17.57
CA GLY A 250 11.33 9.11 17.15
C GLY A 250 12.39 10.03 17.78
N GLU A 251 12.56 11.26 17.27
CA GLU A 251 13.27 12.29 18.02
C GLU A 251 12.54 12.50 19.36
N GLU A 252 13.27 12.66 20.47
CA GLU A 252 12.66 12.91 21.79
C GLU A 252 11.66 14.07 21.70
N GLY A 253 10.38 13.79 22.01
CA GLY A 253 9.30 14.79 21.94
C GLY A 253 8.53 14.87 20.62
N GLU A 254 8.76 13.99 19.64
CA GLU A 254 7.91 13.89 18.44
C GLU A 254 6.92 12.71 18.50
N SER A 255 5.72 12.93 17.94
CA SER A 255 4.75 11.86 17.72
C SER A 255 5.17 10.95 16.55
N LEU A 256 4.77 9.67 16.58
CA LEU A 256 5.01 8.76 15.45
C LEU A 256 4.34 9.25 14.17
N LEU A 257 3.21 9.95 14.31
CA LEU A 257 2.49 10.56 13.20
C LEU A 257 3.33 11.67 12.54
N ASP A 258 3.88 12.60 13.31
CA ASP A 258 4.75 13.67 12.80
C ASP A 258 5.99 13.09 12.10
N HIS A 259 6.66 12.13 12.76
CA HIS A 259 7.84 11.47 12.21
C HIS A 259 7.56 10.83 10.84
N SER A 260 6.43 10.12 10.72
CA SER A 260 6.06 9.45 9.47
C SER A 260 5.75 10.43 8.33
N TYR A 261 5.16 11.60 8.62
CA TYR A 261 4.94 12.63 7.59
C TYR A 261 6.24 13.33 7.20
N TYR A 262 7.12 13.61 8.17
CA TYR A 262 8.44 14.16 7.91
C TYR A 262 9.29 13.23 7.03
N MET A 263 9.32 11.93 7.32
CA MET A 263 10.02 10.95 6.49
C MET A 263 9.38 10.81 5.10
N GLY A 264 8.05 10.81 5.03
CA GLY A 264 7.31 10.80 3.78
C GLY A 264 7.63 12.01 2.89
N SER A 265 7.69 13.22 3.47
CA SER A 265 8.03 14.43 2.72
C SER A 265 9.42 14.35 2.09
N HIS A 266 10.42 13.80 2.79
CA HIS A 266 11.77 13.63 2.25
C HIS A 266 11.80 12.68 1.06
N LEU A 267 11.10 11.54 1.16
CA LEU A 267 11.01 10.57 0.07
C LEU A 267 10.28 11.17 -1.13
N LYS A 268 9.20 11.90 -0.88
CA LYS A 268 8.35 12.50 -1.92
C LYS A 268 9.04 13.65 -2.64
N VAL A 269 9.69 14.55 -1.90
CA VAL A 269 10.46 15.65 -2.50
C VAL A 269 11.62 15.14 -3.33
N TRP A 270 12.31 14.08 -2.89
CA TRP A 270 13.37 13.48 -3.68
C TRP A 270 12.85 12.92 -5.02
N GLU A 271 11.64 12.31 -5.03
CA GLU A 271 10.99 11.89 -6.27
C GLU A 271 10.63 13.10 -7.16
N TRP A 272 10.03 14.14 -6.60
CA TRP A 272 9.68 15.36 -7.36
C TRP A 272 10.90 16.01 -7.99
N ARG A 273 12.00 16.16 -7.24
CA ARG A 273 13.27 16.69 -7.76
C ARG A 273 13.81 15.84 -8.90
N THR A 274 13.80 14.52 -8.74
CA THR A 274 14.24 13.60 -9.81
C THR A 274 13.38 13.75 -11.07
N ARG A 275 12.06 13.93 -10.91
CA ARG A 275 11.15 14.16 -12.03
C ARG A 275 11.41 15.51 -12.71
N GLU A 276 11.58 16.58 -11.95
CA GLU A 276 11.92 17.91 -12.47
C GLU A 276 13.25 17.91 -13.25
N GLU A 277 14.28 17.21 -12.74
CA GLU A 277 15.56 17.04 -13.42
C GLU A 277 15.40 16.31 -14.77
N VAL A 278 14.63 15.22 -14.80
CA VAL A 278 14.35 14.46 -16.04
C VAL A 278 13.52 15.26 -17.04
N GLU A 279 12.51 16.00 -16.57
CA GLU A 279 11.69 16.88 -17.43
C GLU A 279 12.54 18.01 -18.03
N ALA A 280 13.40 18.66 -17.23
CA ALA A 280 14.32 19.67 -17.70
C ALA A 280 15.34 19.14 -18.72
N GLU A 281 15.86 17.93 -18.50
CA GLU A 281 16.75 17.25 -19.46
C GLU A 281 16.00 16.92 -20.76
N THR A 282 14.76 16.41 -20.66
CA THR A 282 13.93 16.09 -21.82
C THR A 282 13.58 17.34 -22.64
N GLU A 283 13.21 18.45 -21.99
CA GLU A 283 12.98 19.73 -22.64
C GLU A 283 14.24 20.28 -23.32
N SER A 284 15.40 20.14 -22.67
CA SER A 284 16.70 20.51 -23.25
C SER A 284 16.99 19.71 -24.53
N VAL A 285 16.83 18.38 -24.48
CA VAL A 285 17.02 17.48 -25.64
C VAL A 285 16.04 17.82 -26.76
N MET A 286 14.75 18.04 -26.46
CA MET A 286 13.74 18.39 -27.46
C MET A 286 14.04 19.75 -28.11
N LYS A 287 14.57 20.71 -27.35
CA LYS A 287 15.00 22.02 -27.85
C LYS A 287 16.25 21.94 -28.73
N GLU A 288 17.14 20.99 -28.49
CA GLU A 288 18.28 20.72 -29.38
C GLU A 288 17.86 20.01 -30.66
N LEU A 289 16.97 19.00 -30.57
CA LEU A 289 16.42 18.29 -31.72
C LEU A 289 15.63 19.22 -32.64
N GLY A 290 14.85 20.15 -32.08
CA GLY A 290 14.12 21.18 -32.83
C GLY A 290 14.97 22.25 -33.51
N LYS A 291 16.28 22.30 -33.24
CA LYS A 291 17.24 23.21 -33.92
C LYS A 291 17.95 22.56 -35.11
N THR A 292 17.72 21.28 -35.36
CA THR A 292 18.31 20.58 -36.51
C THR A 292 17.65 21.06 -37.80
N PRO A 293 18.36 21.72 -38.73
CA PRO A 293 17.77 22.09 -40.02
C PRO A 293 17.40 20.81 -40.77
N LEU A 294 16.17 20.74 -41.27
CA LEU A 294 15.80 19.78 -42.33
C LEU A 294 16.68 20.09 -43.53
N ASN A 295 17.71 19.25 -43.74
CA ASN A 295 18.51 19.24 -44.97
C ASN A 295 17.70 18.66 -46.13
#